data_AF-A0A2G9NZL2-F1
#
_entry.id   AF-A0A2G9NZL2-F1
#
_cell.length_a   1.000
_cell.length_b   1.000
_cell.length_c   1.000
_cell.angle_alpha   90.00
_cell.angle_beta   90.00
_cell.angle_gamma   90.00
#
_symmetry.space_group_name_H-M   'P 1'
#
loop_
_entity.id
_entity.type
_entity.pdbx_description
1 polymer ?
#
loop_
_entity_poly.entity_id
_entity_poly.type
_entity_poly.pdbx_seq_one_letter_code
_entity_poly.pdbx_strand_id
1 'polypeptide(L)' 'MLSAPKLTMGVVLMELVIDDAREFKQCVDAVVNLVGEGVFEVSKEGLKLRTMDPSQIAMVDFTLPHSAFSKFSV' A
#
# COMPACT_ATOMS: atom_id res chain seq x y z
N MET A 1 -16.53 36.30 19.00
CA MET A 1 -15.67 35.60 18.04
C MET A 1 -15.27 34.26 18.64
N LEU A 2 -16.13 33.24 18.49
CA LEU A 2 -15.76 31.88 18.87
C LEU A 2 -14.85 31.35 17.77
N SER A 3 -13.57 31.20 18.09
CA SER A 3 -12.63 30.43 17.27
C SER A 3 -13.23 29.05 17.09
N ALA A 4 -13.44 28.63 15.84
CA ALA A 4 -13.87 27.28 15.51
C ALA A 4 -12.97 26.27 16.25
N PRO A 5 -13.53 25.22 16.84
CA PRO A 5 -12.75 24.21 17.53
C PRO A 5 -11.82 23.56 16.49
N LYS A 6 -10.51 23.64 16.73
CA LYS A 6 -9.51 22.84 16.01
C LYS A 6 -9.95 21.39 16.13
N LEU A 7 -10.27 20.76 15.00
CA LEU A 7 -10.49 19.33 14.89
C LEU A 7 -9.38 18.64 15.68
N THR A 8 -9.80 17.93 16.73
CA THR A 8 -8.95 17.07 17.51
C THR A 8 -8.21 16.14 16.54
N MET A 9 -6.89 16.18 16.69
CA MET A 9 -5.87 15.44 15.96
C MET A 9 -6.07 13.94 16.24
N GLY A 10 -7.10 13.35 15.63
CA GLY A 10 -7.31 11.91 15.60
C GLY A 10 -6.10 11.31 14.90
N VAL A 11 -5.36 10.49 15.63
CA VAL A 11 -4.09 9.88 15.20
C VAL A 11 -4.28 9.25 13.82
N VAL A 12 -3.71 9.85 12.78
CA VAL A 12 -3.51 9.16 11.49
C VAL A 12 -2.38 8.18 11.73
N LEU A 13 -2.72 6.89 11.87
CA LEU A 13 -1.72 5.84 12.06
C LEU A 13 -0.88 5.64 10.78
N MET A 14 -1.48 5.73 9.59
CA MET A 14 -0.80 5.61 8.29
C MET A 14 -1.65 6.24 7.17
N GLU A 15 -1.04 6.96 6.22
CA GLU A 15 -1.66 7.52 5.01
C GLU A 15 -0.75 7.30 3.79
N LEU A 16 -1.26 6.61 2.77
CA LEU A 16 -0.57 6.37 1.51
C LEU A 16 -1.50 6.81 0.36
N VAL A 17 -1.04 7.72 -0.50
CA VAL A 17 -1.81 8.23 -1.63
C VAL A 17 -1.05 7.98 -2.93
N ILE A 18 -1.73 7.36 -3.89
CA ILE A 18 -1.26 7.16 -5.26
C ILE A 18 -2.13 8.03 -6.17
N ASP A 19 -1.51 8.83 -7.04
CA ASP A 19 -2.25 9.78 -7.89
C ASP A 19 -3.04 9.07 -9.00
N ASP A 20 -2.47 8.01 -9.60
CA ASP A 20 -3.15 7.20 -10.62
C ASP A 20 -3.47 5.79 -10.12
N ALA A 21 -4.74 5.56 -9.79
CA ALA A 21 -5.22 4.27 -9.36
C ALA A 21 -5.05 3.15 -10.42
N ARG A 22 -4.89 3.50 -11.69
CA ARG A 22 -4.71 2.51 -12.78
C ARG A 22 -3.37 1.80 -12.65
N GLU A 23 -2.32 2.50 -12.24
CA GLU A 23 -0.99 1.91 -12.04
C GLU A 23 -1.04 0.85 -10.93
N PHE A 24 -1.62 1.21 -9.79
CA PHE A 24 -1.79 0.27 -8.68
C PHE A 24 -2.67 -0.93 -9.07
N LYS A 25 -3.77 -0.68 -9.79
CA LYS A 25 -4.63 -1.76 -10.30
C LYS A 25 -3.88 -2.71 -11.21
N GLN A 26 -3.07 -2.21 -12.16
CA GLN A 26 -2.28 -3.05 -13.06
C GLN A 26 -1.27 -3.92 -12.30
N CYS A 27 -0.63 -3.37 -11.27
CA CYS A 27 0.25 -4.15 -10.39
C CYS A 27 -0.51 -5.29 -9.68
N VAL A 28 -1.66 -4.98 -9.07
CA VAL A 28 -2.48 -5.98 -8.38
C VAL A 28 -3.01 -7.04 -9.34
N ASP A 29 -3.51 -6.63 -10.52
CA ASP A 29 -3.99 -7.53 -11.58
C ASP A 29 -2.89 -8.52 -12.03
N ALA A 30 -1.62 -8.11 -12.04
CA ALA A 30 -0.51 -9.00 -12.34
C ALA A 30 -0.24 -10.02 -11.22
N VAL A 31 -0.33 -9.59 -9.96
CA VAL A 31 -0.09 -10.44 -8.78
C VAL A 31 -1.17 -11.52 -8.65
N VAL A 32 -2.45 -11.17 -8.80
CA VAL A 32 -3.58 -12.11 -8.60
C VAL A 32 -3.64 -13.27 -9.60
N ASN A 33 -2.92 -13.17 -10.73
CA ASN A 33 -2.79 -14.28 -11.67
C ASN A 33 -1.95 -15.45 -11.11
N LEU A 34 -1.13 -15.19 -10.09
CA LEU A 34 -0.22 -16.17 -9.50
C LEU A 34 -0.65 -16.59 -8.09
N VAL A 35 -1.30 -15.69 -7.34
CA VAL A 35 -1.57 -15.87 -5.91
C VAL A 35 -3.03 -15.52 -5.60
N GLY A 36 -3.71 -16.36 -4.82
CA GLY A 36 -5.12 -16.13 -4.46
C GLY A 36 -5.31 -15.12 -3.33
N GLU A 37 -4.32 -15.04 -2.43
CA GLU A 37 -4.31 -14.12 -1.29
C GLU A 37 -2.87 -13.69 -0.96
N GLY A 38 -2.74 -12.53 -0.32
CA GLY A 38 -1.45 -11.99 0.11
C GLY A 38 -1.64 -10.86 1.11
N VAL A 39 -0.60 -10.60 1.90
CA VAL A 39 -0.58 -9.53 2.90
C VAL A 39 0.30 -8.41 2.38
N PHE A 40 -0.24 -7.19 2.40
CA PHE A 40 0.54 -5.98 2.18
C PHE A 40 1.16 -5.51 3.50
N GLU A 41 2.48 -5.38 3.50
CA GLU A 41 3.25 -4.84 4.61
C GLU A 41 3.64 -3.39 4.31
N VAL A 42 3.30 -2.49 5.22
CA VAL A 42 3.64 -1.08 5.15
C VAL A 42 4.79 -0.79 6.11
N SER A 43 5.85 -0.17 5.62
CA SER A 43 6.98 0.30 6.43
C SER A 43 7.47 1.66 5.94
N LYS A 44 8.45 2.26 6.61
CA LYS A 44 9.06 3.53 6.15
C LYS A 44 9.68 3.46 4.75
N GLU A 45 9.97 2.25 4.27
CA GLU A 45 10.54 2.03 2.93
C GLU A 45 9.47 2.04 1.83
N GLY A 46 8.21 1.78 2.19
CA GLY A 46 7.09 1.69 1.24
C GLY A 46 6.13 0.55 1.56
N LEU A 47 5.45 0.06 0.51
CA LEU A 47 4.50 -1.04 0.56
C LEU A 47 5.13 -2.28 -0.07
N LYS A 48 5.08 -3.43 0.60
CA LYS A 48 5.60 -4.70 0.09
C LYS A 48 4.54 -5.79 0.15
N LEU A 49 4.62 -6.76 -0.76
CA LEU A 49 3.86 -8.00 -0.71
C LEU A 49 4.79 -9.13 -1.15
N ARG A 50 4.96 -10.11 -0.26
CA ARG A 50 5.72 -11.32 -0.56
C ARG A 50 4.86 -12.53 -0.23
N THR A 51 4.55 -13.33 -1.24
CA THR A 51 3.72 -14.53 -1.06
C THR A 51 4.06 -15.59 -2.10
N MET A 52 3.79 -16.84 -1.76
CA MET A 52 4.00 -17.99 -2.63
C MET A 52 2.74 -18.27 -3.43
N ASP A 53 2.90 -18.79 -4.64
CA ASP A 53 1.78 -19.39 -5.37
C ASP A 53 1.24 -20.64 -4.64
N PRO A 54 0.01 -21.09 -4.92
CA PRO A 54 -0.58 -22.26 -4.24
C PRO A 54 0.24 -23.54 -4.35
N SER A 55 1.04 -23.71 -5.41
CA SER A 55 1.91 -24.89 -5.58
C SER A 55 3.24 -24.78 -4.82
N GLN A 56 3.55 -23.61 -4.27
CA GLN A 56 4.81 -23.28 -3.57
C GLN A 56 6.07 -23.43 -4.45
N ILE A 57 5.94 -23.22 -5.76
CA ILE A 57 7.04 -23.30 -6.73
C ILE A 57 7.57 -21.91 -7.08
N ALA A 58 6.69 -20.91 -7.13
CA ALA A 58 7.00 -19.54 -7.50
C ALA A 58 6.65 -18.58 -6.35
N MET A 59 7.48 -17.56 -6.18
CA MET A 59 7.26 -16.49 -5.22
C MET A 59 7.02 -15.18 -5.98
N VAL A 60 5.97 -14.47 -5.56
CA VAL A 60 5.78 -13.08 -5.95
C VAL A 60 6.45 -12.21 -4.90
N ASP A 61 7.37 -11.35 -5.35
CA ASP A 61 7.99 -10.30 -4.54
C ASP A 61 7.68 -8.95 -5.16
N PHE A 62 6.70 -8.25 -4.57
CA PHE A 62 6.22 -6.96 -5.02
C PHE A 62 6.65 -5.87 -4.04
N THR A 63 7.19 -4.77 -4.57
CA THR A 63 7.60 -3.61 -3.77
C THR A 63 7.21 -2.32 -4.49
N LEU A 64 6.49 -1.45 -3.76
CA LEU A 64 6.30 -0.05 -4.11
C LEU A 64 7.08 0.81 -3.11
N PRO A 65 8.14 1.50 -3.54
CA PRO A 65 8.91 2.37 -2.65
C PRO A 65 8.07 3.57 -2.20
N HIS A 66 8.40 4.17 -1.05
CA HIS A 66 7.70 5.35 -0.53
C HIS A 66 7.64 6.54 -1.53
N SER A 67 8.61 6.62 -2.45
CA SER A 67 8.65 7.63 -3.52
C SER A 67 7.59 7.45 -4.60
N ALA A 68 6.94 6.29 -4.68
CA ALA A 68 5.84 6.03 -5.61
C ALA A 68 4.51 6.66 -5.15
N PHE A 69 4.45 7.16 -3.91
CA PHE A 69 3.25 7.76 -3.33
C PHE A 69 3.36 9.28 -3.32
N SER A 70 2.30 9.98 -3.73
CA SER A 70 2.24 11.44 -3.67
C SER A 70 2.09 11.96 -2.25
N LYS A 71 1.52 11.15 -1.36
CA LYS A 71 1.60 11.33 0.09
C LYS A 71 1.94 10.02 0.77
N PHE A 72 2.85 10.08 1.73
CA PHE A 72 3.31 8.93 2.48
C PHE A 72 3.56 9.30 3.94
N SER A 73 2.78 8.71 4.85
CA SER A 73 2.89 8.86 6.30
C SER A 73 2.70 7.50 6.95
N VAL A 74 3.66 7.05 7.75
CA VAL A 74 3.70 5.75 8.45
C VAL A 74 4.35 5.95 9.82
#